data_AF-A0A1I7I7V1-F1
#
_entry.id   AF-A0A1I7I7V1-F1
#
_cell.length_a   1.000
_cell.length_b   1.000
_cell.length_c   1.000
_cell.angle_alpha   90.00
_cell.angle_beta   90.00
_cell.angle_gamma   90.00
#
_symmetry.space_group_name_H-M   'P 1'
#
loop_
_entity.id
_entity.type
_entity.pdbx_description
1 polymer ?
#
loop_
_entity_poly.entity_id
_entity_poly.type
_entity_poly.pdbx_seq_one_letter_code
_entity_poly.pdbx_strand_id
1 'polypeptide(L)'
;MTKKLLLLVVLLCGASMAASAQKYITAAGVRIESDRIGLTLQQKLNERGTIEAIGTVGSREVSGTALYEWHFPILGERFNYYLGAGGHIGNLKGSGVFTGVDAMLGIEYKVNGLPFLLSADVKPAVHINHEDWVHLSSGISVRYVIIPEKKKKKSLWPFGDKDEKNKKNKRDEEQPGILDIFKKKDN
;
A
#
# COMPACT_ATOMS: atom_id res chain seq x y z
N MET A 1 -36.67 -9.02 7.18
CA MET A 1 -35.23 -9.12 7.53
C MET A 1 -34.32 -8.40 6.54
N THR A 2 -34.58 -8.46 5.23
CA THR A 2 -33.80 -7.81 4.16
C THR A 2 -33.61 -6.30 4.32
N LYS A 3 -34.62 -5.55 4.76
CA LYS A 3 -34.50 -4.08 4.98
C LYS A 3 -33.53 -3.71 6.11
N LYS A 4 -33.45 -4.50 7.19
CA LYS A 4 -32.50 -4.28 8.29
C LYS A 4 -31.06 -4.61 7.86
N LEU A 5 -30.90 -5.63 7.02
CA LEU A 5 -29.61 -6.00 6.42
C LEU A 5 -29.12 -4.90 5.47
N LEU A 6 -30.01 -4.34 4.65
CA LEU A 6 -29.69 -3.26 3.71
C LEU A 6 -29.30 -1.96 4.46
N LEU A 7 -29.98 -1.67 5.58
CA LEU A 7 -29.65 -0.54 6.45
C LEU A 7 -28.29 -0.73 7.15
N LEU A 8 -27.95 -1.96 7.56
CA LEU A 8 -26.64 -2.31 8.14
C LEU A 8 -25.51 -2.13 7.10
N VAL A 9 -25.71 -2.58 5.86
CA VAL A 9 -24.75 -2.43 4.76
C VAL A 9 -24.52 -0.96 4.44
N VAL A 10 -25.58 -0.16 4.36
CA VAL A 10 -25.48 1.29 4.11
C VAL A 10 -24.79 2.01 5.28
N LEU A 11 -25.05 1.61 6.52
CA LEU A 11 -24.39 2.18 7.71
C LEU A 11 -22.89 1.85 7.76
N LEU A 12 -22.51 0.62 7.39
CA LEU A 12 -21.11 0.17 7.29
C LEU A 12 -20.35 0.91 6.19
N CYS A 13 -21.00 1.22 5.05
CA CYS A 13 -20.39 2.01 3.98
C CYS A 13 -20.25 3.51 4.34
N GLY A 14 -21.16 4.07 5.15
CA GLY A 14 -21.21 5.50 5.50
C GLY A 14 -20.10 5.98 6.45
N ALA A 15 -19.47 5.10 7.23
CA ALA A 15 -18.43 5.47 8.19
C ALA A 15 -17.06 5.83 7.55
N SER A 16 -16.93 5.73 6.23
CA SER A 16 -15.66 5.73 5.49
C SER A 16 -15.09 7.12 5.15
N MET A 17 -15.75 8.22 5.54
CA MET A 17 -15.52 9.53 4.93
C MET A 17 -14.84 10.53 5.86
N ALA A 18 -13.61 10.27 6.34
CA ALA A 18 -12.65 11.35 6.71
C ALA A 18 -11.31 10.86 7.30
N ALA A 19 -11.15 9.59 7.67
CA ALA A 19 -9.95 9.17 8.39
C ALA A 19 -8.81 8.72 7.45
N SER A 20 -7.58 9.15 7.78
CA SER A 20 -6.34 8.61 7.20
C SER A 20 -6.19 7.17 7.67
N ALA A 21 -6.26 6.21 6.76
CA ALA A 21 -6.30 4.79 7.10
C ALA A 21 -4.94 4.30 7.63
N GLN A 22 -3.85 4.68 6.96
CA GLN A 22 -2.53 4.11 7.22
C GLN A 22 -1.63 5.08 8.00
N LYS A 23 -0.66 4.53 8.76
CA LYS A 23 0.40 5.28 9.48
C LYS A 23 1.82 4.90 9.06
N TYR A 24 1.95 4.32 7.88
CA TYR A 24 3.23 3.94 7.30
C TYR A 24 3.26 4.37 5.83
N ILE A 25 4.47 4.57 5.33
CA ILE A 25 4.74 4.83 3.93
C ILE A 25 5.23 3.54 3.27
N THR A 26 6.15 2.82 3.90
CA THR A 26 6.72 1.58 3.34
C THR A 26 6.77 0.50 4.42
N ALA A 27 6.29 -0.69 4.09
CA ALA A 27 6.35 -1.86 4.94
C ALA A 27 6.76 -3.09 4.14
N ALA A 28 7.60 -3.95 4.69
CA ALA A 28 8.00 -5.19 4.04
C ALA A 28 8.05 -6.33 5.04
N GLY A 29 7.78 -7.55 4.62
CA GLY A 29 7.94 -8.70 5.50
C GLY A 29 7.53 -10.01 4.87
N VAL A 30 7.08 -10.92 5.73
CA VAL A 30 6.75 -12.29 5.35
C VAL A 30 5.25 -12.47 5.29
N ARG A 31 4.82 -13.29 4.34
CA ARG A 31 3.45 -13.72 4.13
C ARG A 31 3.40 -15.23 4.17
N ILE A 32 2.47 -15.77 4.94
CA ILE A 32 2.24 -17.20 5.05
C ILE A 32 0.87 -17.47 4.47
N GLU A 33 0.83 -18.36 3.48
CA GLU A 33 -0.38 -18.92 2.90
C GLU A 33 -0.40 -20.42 3.23
N SER A 34 -1.52 -21.09 3.00
CA SER A 34 -1.73 -22.47 3.48
C SER A 34 -0.64 -23.47 3.04
N ASP A 35 -0.12 -23.32 1.82
CA ASP A 35 0.86 -24.21 1.19
C ASP A 35 2.11 -23.46 0.66
N ARG A 36 2.19 -22.15 0.92
CA ARG A 36 3.21 -21.26 0.34
C ARG A 36 3.75 -20.29 1.38
N ILE A 37 5.01 -19.94 1.21
CA ILE A 37 5.65 -18.86 1.96
C ILE A 37 6.02 -17.78 0.96
N GLY A 38 5.76 -16.53 1.33
CA GLY A 38 6.05 -15.40 0.49
C GLY A 38 6.68 -14.23 1.23
N LEU A 39 7.19 -13.31 0.43
CA LEU A 39 7.61 -11.99 0.85
C LEU A 39 6.63 -10.98 0.29
N THR A 40 6.36 -9.94 1.07
CA THR A 40 5.46 -8.85 0.71
C THR A 40 6.17 -7.52 0.92
N LEU A 41 5.99 -6.60 -0.03
CA LEU A 41 6.43 -5.21 0.04
C LEU A 41 5.24 -4.32 -0.29
N GLN A 42 4.91 -3.42 0.62
CA GLN A 42 3.80 -2.50 0.52
C GLN A 42 4.32 -1.05 0.55
N GLN A 43 3.84 -0.25 -0.38
CA GLN A 43 4.23 1.15 -0.55
C GLN A 43 2.98 2.02 -0.67
N LYS A 44 2.84 3.00 0.22
CA LYS A 44 1.77 4.00 0.20
C LYS A 44 2.00 4.97 -0.96
N LEU A 45 0.95 5.16 -1.75
CA LEU A 45 0.92 6.08 -2.90
C LEU A 45 0.11 7.34 -2.60
N ASN A 46 -1.01 7.19 -1.88
CA ASN A 46 -1.86 8.29 -1.45
C ASN A 46 -2.47 8.00 -0.07
N GLU A 47 -3.32 8.88 0.46
CA GLU A 47 -3.87 8.78 1.82
C GLU A 47 -4.61 7.46 2.12
N ARG A 48 -5.16 6.80 1.08
CA ARG A 48 -5.96 5.57 1.19
C ARG A 48 -5.48 4.44 0.30
N GLY A 49 -4.40 4.64 -0.45
CA GLY A 49 -4.01 3.80 -1.57
C GLY A 49 -2.58 3.29 -1.40
N THR A 50 -2.41 1.98 -1.40
CA THR A 50 -1.12 1.30 -1.40
C THR A 50 -0.96 0.46 -2.65
N ILE A 51 0.30 0.30 -3.07
CA ILE A 51 0.69 -0.76 -3.98
C ILE A 51 1.38 -1.85 -3.16
N GLU A 52 1.05 -3.11 -3.44
CA GLU A 52 1.66 -4.27 -2.83
C GLU A 52 2.28 -5.17 -3.91
N ALA A 53 3.52 -5.58 -3.69
CA ALA A 53 4.19 -6.62 -4.43
C ALA A 53 4.38 -7.84 -3.53
N ILE A 54 3.94 -9.00 -3.98
CA ILE A 54 4.02 -10.27 -3.26
C ILE A 54 4.80 -11.26 -4.12
N GLY A 55 5.83 -11.89 -3.57
CA GLY A 55 6.48 -13.05 -4.18
C GLY A 55 6.26 -14.28 -3.33
N THR A 56 5.68 -15.35 -3.87
CA THR A 56 5.42 -16.61 -3.15
C THR A 56 6.19 -17.76 -3.76
N VAL A 57 6.64 -18.65 -2.89
CA VAL A 57 7.31 -19.91 -3.22
C VAL A 57 6.59 -21.02 -2.49
N GLY A 58 6.10 -21.99 -3.25
CA GLY A 58 5.57 -23.26 -2.76
C GLY A 58 6.38 -24.44 -3.27
N SER A 59 5.98 -25.67 -2.88
CA SER A 59 6.68 -26.88 -3.33
C SER A 59 6.60 -27.09 -4.85
N ARG A 60 5.47 -26.69 -5.45
CA ARG A 60 5.14 -26.93 -6.86
C ARG A 60 5.13 -25.66 -7.72
N GLU A 61 5.09 -24.48 -7.13
CA GLU A 61 4.94 -23.22 -7.86
C GLU A 61 5.77 -22.09 -7.26
N VAL A 62 6.11 -21.13 -8.11
CA VAL A 62 6.66 -19.83 -7.73
C VAL A 62 5.84 -18.77 -8.44
N SER A 63 5.40 -17.73 -7.72
CA SER A 63 4.61 -16.67 -8.33
C SER A 63 4.97 -15.28 -7.80
N GLY A 64 4.74 -14.28 -8.63
CA GLY A 64 4.80 -12.87 -8.29
C GLY A 64 3.44 -12.23 -8.54
N THR A 65 2.95 -11.46 -7.59
CA THR A 65 1.66 -10.75 -7.63
C THR A 65 1.90 -9.26 -7.40
N ALA A 66 1.20 -8.42 -8.15
CA ALA A 66 1.18 -6.97 -7.94
C ALA A 66 -0.27 -6.51 -7.78
N LEU A 67 -0.54 -5.77 -6.70
CA LEU A 67 -1.89 -5.36 -6.28
C LEU A 67 -1.91 -3.87 -5.96
N TYR A 68 -3.02 -3.21 -6.29
CA TYR A 68 -3.36 -1.91 -5.73
C TYR A 68 -4.44 -2.12 -4.67
N GLU A 69 -4.28 -1.54 -3.49
CA GLU A 69 -5.20 -1.70 -2.36
C GLU A 69 -5.75 -0.35 -1.88
N TRP A 70 -7.05 -0.33 -1.64
CA TRP A 70 -7.78 0.75 -1.00
C TRP A 70 -8.03 0.41 0.47
N HIS A 71 -7.55 1.26 1.37
CA HIS A 71 -7.64 1.06 2.82
C HIS A 71 -8.71 1.95 3.45
N PHE A 72 -9.46 1.36 4.38
CA PHE A 72 -10.58 1.98 5.05
C PHE A 72 -10.47 1.74 6.57
N PRO A 73 -10.48 2.80 7.39
CA PRO A 73 -10.34 2.68 8.83
C PRO A 73 -11.62 2.13 9.48
N ILE A 74 -11.46 1.13 10.34
CA ILE A 74 -12.56 0.54 11.15
C ILE A 74 -12.54 1.18 12.55
N LEU A 75 -11.40 1.11 13.23
CA LEU A 75 -11.21 1.56 14.61
C LEU A 75 -9.94 2.40 14.70
N GLY A 76 -10.11 3.70 14.47
CA GLY A 76 -9.01 4.65 14.40
C GLY A 76 -8.08 4.42 13.20
N GLU A 77 -6.95 5.12 13.17
CA GLU A 77 -6.00 5.16 12.06
C GLU A 77 -5.02 3.96 12.03
N ARG A 78 -5.33 2.87 12.73
CA ARG A 78 -4.42 1.71 12.89
C ARG A 78 -5.03 0.38 12.56
N PHE A 79 -6.35 0.28 12.63
CA PHE A 79 -7.08 -0.93 12.28
C PHE A 79 -7.95 -0.63 11.06
N ASN A 80 -7.55 -1.21 9.93
CA ASN A 80 -8.16 -0.97 8.63
C ASN A 80 -8.67 -2.28 8.04
N TYR A 81 -9.71 -2.20 7.23
CA TYR A 81 -9.89 -3.20 6.19
C TYR A 81 -9.37 -2.63 4.88
N TYR A 82 -9.01 -3.51 3.96
CA TYR A 82 -8.61 -3.13 2.63
C TYR A 82 -9.22 -4.03 1.58
N LEU A 83 -9.46 -3.43 0.43
CA LEU A 83 -9.88 -4.10 -0.79
C LEU A 83 -8.79 -3.86 -1.81
N GLY A 84 -8.36 -4.90 -2.52
CA GLY A 84 -7.31 -4.80 -3.51
C GLY A 84 -7.69 -5.49 -4.82
N ALA A 85 -7.07 -5.03 -5.91
CA ALA A 85 -7.19 -5.63 -7.22
C ALA A 85 -5.84 -5.55 -7.94
N GLY A 86 -5.55 -6.56 -8.75
CA GLY A 86 -4.25 -6.70 -9.39
C GLY A 86 -4.14 -7.94 -10.26
N GLY A 87 -2.92 -8.42 -10.42
CA GLY A 87 -2.67 -9.65 -11.15
C GLY A 87 -1.37 -10.32 -10.75
N HIS A 88 -1.25 -11.57 -11.18
CA HIS A 88 -0.11 -12.40 -10.89
C HIS A 88 0.45 -13.06 -12.15
N ILE A 89 1.71 -13.43 -12.04
CA ILE A 89 2.44 -14.27 -12.97
C ILE A 89 3.19 -15.31 -12.16
N GLY A 90 3.10 -16.58 -12.56
CA GLY A 90 3.78 -17.66 -11.88
C GLY A 90 4.21 -18.75 -12.82
N ASN A 91 4.98 -19.68 -12.29
CA ASN A 91 5.41 -20.89 -12.97
C ASN A 91 5.05 -22.10 -12.12
N LEU A 92 4.29 -23.01 -12.71
CA LEU A 92 3.91 -24.28 -12.11
C LEU A 92 4.82 -25.39 -12.67
N LYS A 93 5.47 -26.15 -11.79
CA LYS A 93 6.31 -27.29 -12.17
C LYS A 93 5.45 -28.32 -12.91
N GLY A 94 5.76 -28.53 -14.19
CA GLY A 94 5.09 -29.50 -15.07
C GLY A 94 4.07 -28.89 -16.03
N SER A 95 3.50 -27.71 -15.73
CA SER A 95 2.45 -27.09 -16.55
C SER A 95 2.86 -25.75 -17.18
N GLY A 96 3.99 -25.17 -16.77
CA GLY A 96 4.56 -23.97 -17.39
C GLY A 96 4.14 -22.66 -16.72
N VAL A 97 4.18 -21.56 -17.48
CA VAL A 97 3.87 -20.21 -17.00
C VAL A 97 2.36 -20.01 -16.97
N PHE A 98 1.84 -19.51 -15.85
CA PHE A 98 0.44 -19.09 -15.69
C PHE A 98 0.37 -17.62 -15.31
N THR A 99 -0.76 -16.99 -15.62
CA THR A 99 -1.03 -15.60 -15.27
C THR A 99 -2.47 -15.46 -14.83
N GLY A 100 -2.83 -14.34 -14.22
CA GLY A 100 -4.22 -14.10 -13.88
C GLY A 100 -4.47 -12.75 -13.25
N VAL A 101 -5.73 -12.55 -12.90
CA VAL A 101 -6.19 -11.38 -12.15
C VAL A 101 -6.54 -11.79 -10.73
N ASP A 102 -6.27 -10.90 -9.80
CA ASP A 102 -6.50 -11.13 -8.38
C ASP A 102 -7.39 -10.02 -7.83
N ALA A 103 -8.31 -10.42 -6.97
CA ALA A 103 -8.92 -9.52 -6.00
C ALA A 103 -8.45 -9.93 -4.61
N MET A 104 -8.45 -8.98 -3.68
CA MET A 104 -8.00 -9.20 -2.32
C MET A 104 -8.90 -8.45 -1.34
N LEU A 105 -9.22 -9.08 -0.23
CA LEU A 105 -9.97 -8.49 0.87
C LEU A 105 -9.26 -8.87 2.17
N GLY A 106 -8.90 -7.88 2.96
CA GLY A 106 -8.16 -8.13 4.19
C GLY A 106 -8.45 -7.13 5.29
N ILE A 107 -7.91 -7.47 6.45
CA ILE A 107 -7.80 -6.60 7.61
C ILE A 107 -6.33 -6.37 7.92
N GLU A 108 -6.02 -5.17 8.38
CA GLU A 108 -4.68 -4.73 8.70
C GLU A 108 -4.66 -4.03 10.06
N TYR A 109 -3.68 -4.40 10.89
CA TYR A 109 -3.45 -3.80 12.20
C TYR A 109 -2.00 -3.31 12.36
N LYS A 110 -1.84 -1.99 12.48
CA LYS A 110 -0.56 -1.37 12.84
C LYS A 110 -0.38 -1.39 14.36
N VAL A 111 0.57 -2.19 14.85
CA VAL A 111 0.84 -2.34 16.28
C VAL A 111 1.25 -1.01 16.91
N ASN A 112 0.62 -0.67 18.05
CA ASN A 112 0.95 0.54 18.79
C ASN A 112 2.37 0.46 19.38
N GLY A 113 3.16 1.52 19.22
CA GLY A 113 4.50 1.62 19.80
C GLY A 113 5.56 0.73 19.15
N LEU A 114 5.18 -0.19 18.26
CA LEU A 114 6.11 -1.08 17.57
C LEU A 114 6.09 -0.86 16.06
N PRO A 115 7.21 -1.11 15.36
CA PRO A 115 7.30 -1.00 13.91
C PRO A 115 6.63 -2.17 13.17
N PHE A 116 5.77 -2.99 13.79
CA PHE A 116 5.09 -4.10 13.11
C PHE A 116 3.70 -3.76 12.57
N LEU A 117 3.35 -4.39 11.45
CA LEU A 117 2.08 -4.35 10.76
C LEU A 117 1.62 -5.78 10.52
N LEU A 118 0.44 -6.12 11.04
CA LEU A 118 -0.14 -7.45 10.91
C LEU A 118 -1.28 -7.37 9.91
N SER A 119 -1.40 -8.35 9.03
CA SER A 119 -2.50 -8.42 8.06
C SER A 119 -3.00 -9.85 7.93
N ALA A 120 -4.29 -9.98 7.69
CA ALA A 120 -4.94 -11.23 7.37
C ALA A 120 -5.93 -10.98 6.24
N ASP A 121 -5.85 -11.77 5.18
CA ASP A 121 -6.60 -11.52 3.96
C ASP A 121 -6.97 -12.80 3.21
N VAL A 122 -7.95 -12.62 2.32
CA VAL A 122 -8.38 -13.60 1.34
C VAL A 122 -8.17 -13.03 -0.06
N LYS A 123 -7.63 -13.86 -0.95
CA LYS A 123 -7.25 -13.50 -2.31
C LYS A 123 -7.90 -14.44 -3.33
N PRO A 124 -9.14 -14.16 -3.76
CA PRO A 124 -9.71 -14.82 -4.94
C PRO A 124 -8.94 -14.43 -6.20
N ALA A 125 -8.55 -15.43 -6.97
CA ALA A 125 -7.82 -15.30 -8.22
C ALA A 125 -8.58 -15.98 -9.36
N VAL A 126 -8.50 -15.37 -10.54
CA VAL A 126 -8.96 -15.97 -11.80
C VAL A 126 -7.73 -16.18 -12.67
N HIS A 127 -7.43 -17.44 -12.96
CA HIS A 127 -6.25 -17.82 -13.73
C HIS A 127 -6.57 -17.91 -15.22
N ILE A 128 -5.58 -17.55 -16.04
CA ILE A 128 -5.56 -17.69 -17.49
C ILE A 128 -4.43 -18.68 -17.80
N ASN A 129 -4.74 -19.73 -18.56
CA ASN A 129 -3.84 -20.86 -18.86
C ASN A 129 -3.41 -21.66 -17.61
N HIS A 130 -4.35 -21.99 -16.74
CA HIS A 130 -4.17 -22.87 -15.60
C HIS A 130 -5.30 -23.92 -15.59
N GLU A 131 -5.07 -25.09 -14.97
CA GLU A 131 -6.06 -26.17 -14.88
C GLU A 131 -7.31 -25.72 -14.12
N ASP A 132 -7.11 -24.98 -13.04
CA ASP A 132 -8.16 -24.32 -12.26
C ASP A 132 -8.40 -22.88 -12.74
N TRP A 133 -9.62 -22.56 -13.14
CA TRP A 133 -9.99 -21.20 -13.57
C TRP A 133 -10.14 -20.24 -12.39
N VAL A 134 -10.59 -20.72 -11.22
CA VAL A 134 -10.80 -19.90 -10.02
C VAL A 134 -10.10 -20.54 -8.84
N HIS A 135 -9.32 -19.76 -8.10
CA HIS A 135 -8.62 -20.19 -6.91
C HIS A 135 -8.85 -19.19 -5.78
N LEU A 136 -9.08 -19.67 -4.57
CA LEU A 136 -9.19 -18.83 -3.38
C LEU A 136 -8.03 -19.12 -2.44
N SER A 137 -7.16 -18.13 -2.24
CA SER A 137 -6.10 -18.20 -1.24
C SER A 137 -6.47 -17.40 0.01
N SER A 138 -5.89 -17.75 1.14
CA SER A 138 -5.89 -16.93 2.36
C SER A 138 -4.46 -16.77 2.87
N GLY A 139 -4.13 -15.59 3.35
CA GLY A 139 -2.79 -15.29 3.86
C GLY A 139 -2.80 -14.52 5.16
N ILE A 140 -1.75 -14.74 5.94
CA ILE A 140 -1.39 -13.92 7.11
C ILE A 140 -0.02 -13.32 6.84
N SER A 141 0.10 -12.00 6.95
CA SER A 141 1.38 -11.32 6.73
C SER A 141 1.81 -10.53 7.95
N VAL A 142 3.10 -10.62 8.26
CA VAL A 142 3.78 -9.82 9.27
C VAL A 142 4.80 -8.94 8.55
N ARG A 143 4.53 -7.64 8.50
CA ARG A 143 5.37 -6.64 7.85
C ARG A 143 6.06 -5.74 8.88
N TYR A 144 7.33 -5.47 8.67
CA TYR A 144 8.08 -4.43 9.36
C TYR A 144 7.90 -3.09 8.62
N VAL A 145 7.51 -2.06 9.34
CA VAL A 145 7.38 -0.70 8.83
C VAL A 145 8.75 -0.06 8.76
N ILE A 146 9.26 0.04 7.53
CA ILE A 146 10.54 0.65 7.21
C ILE A 146 10.43 2.17 7.34
N ILE A 147 9.38 2.75 6.77
CA ILE A 147 9.17 4.20 6.77
C ILE A 147 7.82 4.49 7.43
N PRO A 148 7.81 5.05 8.66
CA PRO A 148 6.57 5.48 9.30
C PRO A 148 6.08 6.80 8.69
N GLU A 149 4.76 6.98 8.64
CA GLU A 149 4.16 8.23 8.19
C GLU A 149 4.17 9.25 9.33
N LYS A 150 4.83 10.39 9.12
CA LYS A 150 4.84 11.49 10.08
C LYS A 150 3.52 12.26 9.99
N LYS A 151 2.88 12.52 11.15
CA LYS A 151 1.69 13.39 11.20
C LYS A 151 2.02 14.75 10.60
N LYS A 152 1.30 15.17 9.56
CA LYS A 152 1.28 16.58 9.15
C LYS A 152 0.76 17.38 10.32
N LYS A 153 1.64 18.12 11.00
CA LYS A 153 1.27 19.05 12.06
C LYS A 153 0.46 20.15 11.38
N LYS A 154 -0.88 20.13 11.50
CA LYS A 154 -1.68 21.27 11.04
C LYS A 154 -1.17 22.49 11.79
N SER A 155 -0.59 23.44 11.06
CA SER A 155 -0.24 24.76 11.60
C SER A 155 -1.53 25.39 12.10
N LEU A 156 -1.61 25.55 13.42
CA LEU A 156 -2.81 25.98 14.13
C LEU A 156 -2.48 27.32 14.80
N TRP A 157 -1.95 28.29 14.06
CA TRP A 157 -1.76 29.67 14.52
C TRP A 157 -1.48 30.64 13.34
N PRO A 158 -2.05 31.87 13.34
CA PRO A 158 -2.06 32.76 12.17
C PRO A 158 -0.73 33.45 11.79
N PHE A 159 0.43 32.98 12.29
CA PHE A 159 1.73 33.64 12.08
C PHE A 159 2.87 32.75 11.57
N GLY A 160 2.61 31.51 11.18
CA GLY A 160 3.67 30.55 10.87
C GLY A 160 3.90 30.32 9.38
N ASP A 161 4.42 31.30 8.63
CA ASP A 161 5.09 31.03 7.34
C ASP A 161 6.03 32.14 6.83
N LYS A 162 6.93 32.64 7.68
CA LYS A 162 8.01 33.55 7.24
C LYS A 162 9.38 32.87 7.06
N ASP A 163 9.57 31.68 7.63
CA ASP A 163 10.90 31.06 7.68
C ASP A 163 11.17 30.09 6.52
N GLU A 164 10.16 29.47 5.90
CA GLU A 164 10.37 28.61 4.72
C GLU A 164 10.58 29.42 3.42
N LYS A 165 9.90 30.58 3.26
CA LYS A 165 10.13 31.48 2.12
C LYS A 165 11.55 32.06 2.10
N ASN A 166 12.11 32.40 3.26
CA ASN A 166 13.46 32.96 3.35
C ASN A 166 14.57 31.95 3.01
N LYS A 167 14.36 30.66 3.28
CA LYS A 167 15.33 29.61 2.94
C LYS A 167 15.34 29.23 1.45
N LYS A 168 14.20 29.40 0.77
CA LYS A 168 14.09 29.15 -0.67
C LYS A 168 14.71 30.30 -1.48
N ASN A 169 14.39 31.55 -1.12
CA ASN A 169 14.97 32.73 -1.76
C ASN A 169 16.50 32.80 -1.62
N LYS A 170 17.09 32.41 -0.47
CA LYS A 170 18.55 32.41 -0.31
C LYS A 170 19.29 31.37 -1.14
N ARG A 171 18.66 30.24 -1.49
CA ARG A 171 19.27 29.21 -2.35
C ARG A 171 19.21 29.55 -3.82
N ASP A 172 18.16 30.27 -4.23
CA ASP A 172 17.96 30.70 -5.61
C ASP A 172 18.81 31.95 -5.96
N GLU A 173 19.27 32.73 -4.96
CA GLU A 173 20.20 33.86 -5.14
C GLU A 173 21.70 33.46 -5.19
N GLU A 174 22.10 32.32 -4.62
CA GLU A 174 23.52 31.93 -4.54
C GLU A 174 24.02 31.11 -5.74
N GLN A 175 23.14 30.70 -6.67
CA GLN A 175 23.58 30.04 -7.90
C GLN A 175 23.62 31.04 -9.07
N PRO A 176 24.82 31.41 -9.59
CA PRO A 176 24.88 32.21 -10.79
C PRO A 176 24.21 31.45 -11.93
N GLY A 177 23.25 32.09 -12.59
CA GLY A 177 22.54 31.51 -13.71
C GLY A 177 23.54 31.18 -14.83
N ILE A 178 23.25 30.12 -15.60
CA ILE A 178 24.09 29.66 -16.72
C ILE A 178 24.44 30.80 -17.70
N LEU A 179 23.57 31.81 -17.80
CA LEU A 179 23.76 33.00 -18.63
C LEU A 179 24.86 33.96 -18.14
N ASP A 180 25.14 34.01 -16.83
CA ASP A 180 26.22 34.85 -16.27
C ASP A 180 27.62 34.26 -16.55
N ILE A 181 27.71 32.94 -16.74
CA ILE A 181 28.95 32.25 -17.11
C ILE A 181 29.39 32.61 -18.54
N PHE A 182 28.44 32.80 -19.45
CA PHE A 182 28.74 33.16 -20.85
C PHE A 182 29.06 34.65 -21.04
N LYS A 183 28.55 35.53 -20.17
CA LYS A 183 28.83 36.98 -20.25
C LYS A 183 30.24 37.37 -19.83
N LYS A 184 30.96 36.51 -19.10
CA LYS A 184 32.30 36.82 -18.57
C LYS A 184 33.43 36.46 -19.55
N LYS A 185 33.13 35.84 -20.71
CA LYS A 185 34.15 35.33 -21.63
C LYS A 185 34.57 36.32 -22.73
N ASP A 186 33.84 37.42 -22.88
CA ASP A 186 34.14 38.47 -23.86
C ASP A 186 34.61 39.74 -23.13
N ASN A 187 35.84 39.71 -22.62
CA ASN A 187 36.66 40.89 -22.27
C ASN A 187 38.13 40.46 -22.12
#